data_AF-A0A535P091-F1
#
_entry.id   AF-A0A535P091-F1
#
_cell.length_a   1.000
_cell.length_b   1.000
_cell.length_c   1.000
_cell.angle_alpha   90.00
_cell.angle_beta   90.00
_cell.angle_gamma   90.00
#
_symmetry.space_group_name_H-M   'P 1'
#
loop_
_entity.id
_entity.type
_entity.pdbx_description
1 polymer ?
#
loop_
_entity_poly.entity_id
_entity_poly.type
_entity_poly.pdbx_seq_one_letter_code
_entity_poly.pdbx_strand_id
1 'polypeptide(L)'
;MRREDTSQPDRSSTAITTALAGVQWLFFMFANIVVIPISIGQAFHLPPAVVTASLERAFIYTGIACILQGVVGHRLPLLEGPAGLWWGVILSLAASTQAAGQSLQTLGGNLEAGIIISGLLICLLGLLGAGWWLRRLFTPVVTSTFYFLLAAQLSG
;
A
#
# COMPACT_ATOMS: atom_id res chain seq x y z
N MET A 1 -29.93 3.49 -35.44
CA MET A 1 -28.64 3.06 -34.86
C MET A 1 -27.71 4.26 -34.84
N ARG A 2 -27.81 5.09 -33.80
CA ARG A 2 -27.07 6.36 -33.68
C ARG A 2 -25.71 6.04 -33.08
N ARG A 3 -24.64 6.23 -33.84
CA ARG A 3 -23.27 6.18 -33.29
C ARG A 3 -23.15 7.36 -32.35
N GLU A 4 -23.05 7.09 -31.06
CA GLU A 4 -22.60 8.07 -30.08
C GLU A 4 -21.14 8.37 -30.43
N ASP A 5 -20.93 9.56 -30.98
CA ASP A 5 -19.62 10.15 -31.20
C ASP A 5 -19.03 10.43 -29.81
N THR A 6 -18.30 9.46 -29.26
CA THR A 6 -17.47 9.65 -28.06
C THR A 6 -16.19 10.38 -28.46
N SER A 7 -16.32 11.55 -29.06
CA SER A 7 -15.22 12.51 -29.16
C SER A 7 -15.06 13.14 -27.78
N GLN A 8 -14.44 12.37 -26.88
CA GLN A 8 -13.98 12.88 -25.60
C GLN A 8 -13.06 14.07 -25.91
N PRO A 9 -13.38 15.29 -25.47
CA PRO A 9 -12.59 16.46 -25.84
C PRO A 9 -11.17 16.24 -25.36
N ASP A 10 -10.21 16.43 -26.26
CA ASP A 10 -8.78 16.42 -25.95
C ASP A 10 -8.54 17.48 -24.88
N ARG A 11 -8.50 17.03 -23.61
CA ARG A 11 -8.13 17.89 -22.50
C ARG A 11 -6.62 18.07 -22.63
N SER A 12 -6.22 19.09 -23.38
CA SER A 12 -4.84 19.57 -23.41
C SER A 12 -4.49 20.06 -22.00
N SER A 13 -4.10 19.14 -21.12
CA SER A 13 -3.65 19.47 -19.77
C SER A 13 -2.33 20.21 -19.92
N THR A 14 -2.33 21.51 -19.65
CA THR A 14 -1.11 22.31 -19.63
C THR A 14 -0.13 21.69 -18.62
N ALA A 15 1.17 21.75 -18.90
CA ALA A 15 2.21 21.21 -18.00
C ALA A 15 2.04 21.68 -16.54
N ILE A 16 1.56 22.92 -16.36
CA ILE A 16 1.24 23.50 -15.05
C ILE A 16 0.09 22.74 -14.36
N THR A 17 -0.99 22.45 -15.06
CA THR A 17 -2.13 21.70 -14.51
C THR A 17 -1.71 20.28 -14.10
N THR A 18 -0.89 19.62 -14.92
CA THR A 18 -0.33 18.30 -14.59
C THR A 18 0.60 18.37 -13.39
N ALA A 19 1.46 19.38 -13.29
CA ALA A 19 2.35 19.57 -12.15
C ALA A 19 1.56 19.84 -10.86
N LEU A 20 0.55 20.71 -10.90
CA LEU A 20 -0.31 21.00 -9.75
C LEU A 20 -1.12 19.77 -9.32
N ALA A 21 -1.66 19.00 -10.27
CA ALA A 21 -2.31 17.72 -9.98
C ALA A 21 -1.35 16.72 -9.35
N GLY A 22 -0.09 16.66 -9.82
CA GLY A 22 0.96 15.84 -9.22
C GLY A 22 1.26 16.23 -7.77
N VAL A 23 1.34 17.53 -7.48
CA VAL A 23 1.50 18.04 -6.11
C VAL A 23 0.29 17.70 -5.24
N GLN A 24 -0.93 17.85 -5.75
CA GLN A 24 -2.14 17.45 -5.04
C GLN A 24 -2.10 15.96 -4.69
N TRP A 25 -1.73 15.11 -5.64
CA TRP A 25 -1.61 13.67 -5.42
C TRP A 25 -0.50 13.30 -4.43
N LEU A 26 0.61 14.04 -4.43
CA LEU A 26 1.66 13.87 -3.43
C LEU A 26 1.12 14.14 -2.02
N PHE A 27 0.39 15.24 -1.81
CA PHE A 27 -0.21 15.54 -0.51
C PHE A 27 -1.29 14.52 -0.10
N PHE A 28 -2.07 14.01 -1.05
CA PHE A 28 -3.00 12.92 -0.80
C PHE A 28 -2.29 11.66 -0.28
N MET A 29 -1.15 11.29 -0.86
CA MET A 29 -0.36 10.16 -0.39
C MET A 29 0.38 10.42 0.91
N PHE A 30 0.79 11.67 1.15
CA PHE A 30 1.60 12.05 2.30
C PHE A 30 0.98 11.57 3.62
N ALA A 31 -0.33 11.80 3.78
CA ALA A 31 -1.04 11.37 4.98
C ALA A 31 -0.97 9.84 5.18
N ASN A 32 -1.13 9.06 4.12
CA ASN A 32 -1.10 7.59 4.19
C ASN A 32 0.31 7.05 4.46
N ILE A 33 1.34 7.63 3.83
CA ILE A 33 2.72 7.17 3.96
C ILE A 33 3.30 7.51 5.34
N VAL A 34 2.97 8.68 5.90
CA VAL A 34 3.59 9.18 7.15
C VAL A 34 3.02 8.52 8.39
N VAL A 35 1.72 8.23 8.41
CA VAL A 35 1.04 7.66 9.59
C VAL A 35 1.67 6.32 9.99
N ILE A 36 2.02 5.47 9.03
CA ILE A 36 2.43 4.09 9.29
C ILE A 36 3.78 4.01 10.03
N PRO A 37 4.89 4.61 9.55
CA PRO A 37 6.17 4.56 10.27
C PRO A 37 6.11 5.23 11.64
N ILE A 38 5.33 6.31 11.79
CA ILE A 38 5.16 7.00 13.08
C ILE A 38 4.44 6.09 14.07
N SER A 39 3.26 5.56 13.70
CA SER A 39 2.47 4.72 14.59
C SER A 39 3.18 3.41 14.95
N ILE A 40 3.86 2.77 13.99
CA ILE A 40 4.68 1.57 14.28
C ILE A 40 5.86 1.94 15.17
N GLY A 41 6.54 3.06 14.90
CA GLY A 41 7.63 3.55 15.72
C GLY A 41 7.23 3.76 17.18
N GLN A 42 6.05 4.34 17.42
CA GLN A 42 5.47 4.50 18.75
C GLN A 42 5.12 3.15 19.39
N ALA A 43 4.47 2.24 18.66
CA ALA A 43 4.05 0.93 19.18
C ALA A 43 5.24 0.04 19.57
N PHE A 44 6.37 0.15 18.87
CA PHE A 44 7.59 -0.61 19.14
C PHE A 44 8.62 0.16 20.00
N HIS A 45 8.29 1.37 20.47
CA HIS A 45 9.18 2.24 21.25
C HIS A 45 10.53 2.52 20.55
N LEU A 46 10.49 2.74 19.23
CA LEU A 46 11.70 2.97 18.44
C LEU A 46 12.25 4.39 18.66
N PRO A 47 13.58 4.57 18.61
CA PRO A 47 14.19 5.90 18.69
C PRO A 47 13.72 6.82 17.54
N PRO A 48 13.58 8.14 17.78
CA PRO A 48 13.13 9.08 16.74
C PRO A 48 13.95 9.04 15.45
N ALA A 49 15.27 8.85 15.56
CA ALA A 49 16.15 8.73 14.39
C ALA A 49 15.78 7.55 13.47
N VAL A 50 15.34 6.42 14.05
CA VAL A 50 14.92 5.23 13.29
C VAL A 50 13.58 5.48 12.60
N VAL A 51 12.68 6.21 13.26
CA VAL A 51 11.37 6.59 12.68
C VAL A 51 11.57 7.55 11.51
N THR A 52 12.40 8.58 11.64
CA THR A 52 12.72 9.51 10.55
C THR A 52 13.33 8.79 9.35
N ALA A 53 14.34 7.93 9.59
CA ALA A 53 14.93 7.13 8.51
C ALA A 53 13.90 6.18 7.85
N SER A 54 12.91 5.69 8.61
CA SER A 54 11.83 4.86 8.06
C SER A 54 10.85 5.65 7.21
N LEU A 55 10.53 6.88 7.60
CA LEU A 55 9.71 7.81 6.80
C LEU A 55 10.37 8.14 5.47
N GLU A 56 11.65 8.52 5.49
CA GLU A 56 12.42 8.83 4.28
C GLU A 56 12.44 7.65 3.30
N ARG A 57 12.76 6.46 3.80
CA ARG A 57 12.74 5.22 3.01
C ARG A 57 11.34 4.90 2.47
N ALA A 58 10.28 5.10 3.25
CA ALA A 58 8.91 4.83 2.80
C ALA A 58 8.54 5.72 1.60
N PHE A 59 8.89 7.02 1.62
CA PHE A 59 8.67 7.90 0.48
C PHE A 59 9.50 7.49 -0.74
N ILE A 60 10.80 7.20 -0.55
CA ILE A 60 11.70 6.83 -1.64
C ILE A 60 11.22 5.53 -2.31
N TYR A 61 10.97 4.48 -1.53
CA TYR A 61 10.55 3.18 -2.07
C TYR A 61 9.17 3.25 -2.73
N THR A 62 8.23 3.97 -2.13
CA THR A 62 6.90 4.15 -2.72
C THR A 62 6.97 4.94 -4.02
N GLY A 63 7.75 6.02 -4.07
CA GLY A 63 7.95 6.80 -5.28
C GLY A 63 8.57 5.99 -6.42
N ILE A 64 9.60 5.20 -6.11
CA ILE A 64 10.22 4.28 -7.07
C ILE A 64 9.21 3.24 -7.56
N ALA A 65 8.41 2.65 -6.66
CA ALA A 65 7.40 1.67 -7.01
C ALA A 65 6.33 2.27 -7.95
N CYS A 66 5.82 3.47 -7.66
CA CYS A 66 4.88 4.19 -8.52
C CYS A 66 5.45 4.42 -9.93
N ILE A 67 6.71 4.87 -10.03
CA ILE A 67 7.37 5.10 -11.32
C ILE A 67 7.52 3.78 -12.08
N LEU A 68 7.98 2.72 -11.42
CA LEU A 68 8.18 1.42 -12.03
C LEU A 68 6.85 0.82 -12.53
N GLN A 69 5.77 0.91 -11.75
CA GLN A 69 4.46 0.42 -12.13
C GLN A 69 3.80 1.28 -13.23
N GLY A 70 4.04 2.59 -13.22
CA GLY A 70 3.56 3.52 -14.25
C GLY A 70 4.27 3.34 -15.60
N VAL A 71 5.57 3.01 -15.60
CA VAL A 71 6.37 2.89 -16.85
C VAL A 71 6.38 1.45 -17.38
N VAL A 72 6.63 0.47 -16.52
CA VAL A 72 6.87 -0.93 -16.91
C VAL A 72 5.72 -1.84 -16.54
N GLY A 73 5.11 -1.63 -15.36
CA GLY A 73 4.06 -2.49 -14.82
C GLY A 73 2.70 -2.31 -15.50
N HIS A 74 1.68 -2.00 -14.71
CA HIS A 74 0.31 -1.91 -15.22
C HIS A 74 0.04 -0.67 -16.08
N ARG A 75 0.92 0.36 -16.07
CA ARG A 75 0.79 1.60 -16.88
C ARG A 75 -0.52 2.37 -16.66
N LEU A 76 -1.02 2.33 -15.43
CA LEU A 76 -2.21 3.06 -14.99
C LEU A 76 -1.76 4.16 -14.03
N PRO A 77 -2.50 5.28 -13.92
CA PRO A 77 -2.23 6.32 -12.94
C PRO A 77 -2.71 5.86 -11.54
N LEU A 78 -2.15 4.76 -11.05
CA LEU A 78 -2.37 4.24 -9.71
C LEU A 78 -1.22 4.63 -8.80
N LEU A 79 -1.54 4.78 -7.53
CA LEU A 79 -0.58 5.09 -6.50
C LEU A 79 -0.25 3.82 -5.73
N GLU A 80 1.03 3.45 -5.77
CA GLU A 80 1.56 2.45 -4.87
C GLU A 80 1.64 3.05 -3.46
N GLY A 81 1.51 2.19 -2.46
CA GLY A 81 1.59 2.63 -1.07
C GLY A 81 1.56 1.46 -0.10
N PRO A 82 1.91 1.71 1.15
CA PRO A 82 1.85 0.71 2.20
C PRO A 82 0.41 0.21 2.40
N ALA A 83 0.26 -1.10 2.62
CA ALA A 83 -1.04 -1.74 2.78
C ALA A 83 -1.66 -1.43 4.16
N GLY A 84 -2.73 -0.64 4.18
CA GLY A 84 -3.41 -0.23 5.41
C GLY A 84 -3.91 -1.40 6.28
N LEU A 85 -4.36 -2.51 5.66
CA LEU A 85 -4.76 -3.72 6.37
C LEU A 85 -3.61 -4.27 7.24
N TRP A 86 -2.42 -4.42 6.65
CA TRP A 86 -1.26 -5.00 7.34
C TRP A 86 -0.76 -4.10 8.46
N TRP A 87 -0.84 -2.79 8.28
CA TRP A 87 -0.58 -1.82 9.34
C TRP A 87 -1.46 -2.07 10.58
N GLY A 88 -2.78 -2.21 10.40
CA GLY A 88 -3.70 -2.49 11.50
C GLY A 88 -3.38 -3.82 12.21
N VAL A 89 -3.05 -4.86 11.46
CA VAL A 89 -2.63 -6.17 12.00
C VAL A 89 -1.34 -6.04 12.83
N ILE A 90 -0.33 -5.34 12.34
CA ILE A 90 0.94 -5.13 13.04
C ILE A 90 0.72 -4.41 14.37
N LEU A 91 -0.09 -3.35 14.37
CA LEU A 91 -0.40 -2.61 15.60
C LEU A 91 -1.18 -3.47 16.60
N SER A 92 -2.15 -4.25 16.14
CA SER A 92 -2.91 -5.18 16.99
C SER A 92 -2.00 -6.22 17.62
N LEU A 93 -1.10 -6.84 16.84
CA LEU A 93 -0.14 -7.81 17.34
C LEU A 93 0.85 -7.18 18.34
N ALA A 94 1.32 -5.96 18.08
CA ALA A 94 2.20 -5.25 18.99
C ALA A 94 1.50 -4.96 20.33
N ALA A 95 0.24 -4.55 20.30
CA ALA A 95 -0.57 -4.32 21.50
C ALA A 95 -0.79 -5.63 22.28
N SER A 96 -1.17 -6.72 21.60
CA SER A 96 -1.36 -8.03 22.24
C SER A 96 -0.08 -8.60 22.83
N THR A 97 1.06 -8.45 22.15
CA THR A 97 2.37 -8.93 22.61
C THR A 97 2.82 -8.20 23.87
N GLN A 98 2.61 -6.87 23.92
CA GLN A 98 2.88 -6.08 25.12
C GLN A 98 1.98 -6.47 26.29
N ALA A 99 0.68 -6.66 26.04
CA ALA A 99 -0.25 -7.12 27.07
C ALA A 99 0.10 -8.50 27.64
N ALA A 100 0.69 -9.37 26.80
CA ALA A 100 1.19 -10.68 27.21
C ALA A 100 2.59 -10.64 27.88
N GLY A 101 3.22 -9.47 28.01
CA GLY A 101 4.57 -9.32 28.57
C GLY A 101 5.68 -9.93 27.70
N GLN A 102 5.42 -10.13 26.41
CA GLN A 102 6.37 -10.74 25.47
C GLN A 102 7.26 -9.68 24.79
N SER A 103 8.37 -10.13 24.21
CA SER A 103 9.34 -9.24 23.55
C SER A 103 8.82 -8.69 22.21
N LEU A 104 8.69 -7.36 22.14
CA LEU A 104 8.44 -6.62 20.89
C LEU A 104 9.56 -6.82 19.87
N GLN A 105 10.80 -7.00 20.30
CA GLN A 105 11.94 -7.23 19.40
C GLN A 105 11.79 -8.57 18.66
N THR A 106 11.35 -9.62 19.37
CA THR A 106 11.09 -10.92 18.74
C THR A 106 9.93 -10.84 17.77
N LEU A 107 8.84 -10.17 18.13
CA LEU A 107 7.71 -9.92 17.22
C LEU A 107 8.16 -9.15 15.97
N GLY A 108 8.92 -8.06 16.16
CA GLY A 108 9.40 -7.21 15.07
C GLY A 108 10.27 -7.97 14.08
N GLY A 109 11.23 -8.77 14.58
CA GLY A 109 12.07 -9.61 13.73
C GLY A 109 11.28 -10.68 12.96
N ASN A 110 10.29 -11.30 13.60
CA ASN A 110 9.40 -12.27 12.94
C ASN A 110 8.54 -11.61 11.86
N LEU A 111 8.01 -10.42 12.12
CA LEU A 111 7.23 -9.65 11.14
C LEU A 111 8.09 -9.23 9.96
N GLU A 112 9.30 -8.71 10.21
CA GLU A 112 10.25 -8.31 9.17
C GLU A 112 10.58 -9.50 8.25
N ALA A 113 11.00 -10.63 8.84
CA ALA A 113 11.30 -11.83 8.08
C ALA A 113 10.08 -12.34 7.30
N GLY A 114 8.90 -12.37 7.93
CA GLY A 114 7.66 -12.80 7.31
C GLY A 114 7.26 -11.92 6.11
N ILE A 115 7.39 -10.60 6.22
CA ILE A 115 7.10 -9.66 5.14
C ILE A 115 8.09 -9.84 3.98
N ILE A 116 9.39 -9.97 4.26
CA ILE A 116 10.42 -10.18 3.23
C ILE A 116 10.16 -11.49 2.47
N ILE A 117 9.93 -12.58 3.20
CA ILE A 117 9.64 -13.90 2.61
C ILE A 117 8.36 -13.84 1.77
N SER A 118 7.30 -13.20 2.29
CA SER A 118 6.04 -13.04 1.56
C SER A 118 6.21 -12.21 0.29
N GLY A 119 7.00 -11.13 0.33
CA GLY A 119 7.33 -10.32 -0.84
C GLY A 119 8.04 -11.13 -1.92
N LEU A 120 9.07 -11.90 -1.52
CA LEU A 120 9.79 -12.79 -2.44
C LEU A 120 8.88 -13.87 -3.05
N LEU A 121 8.00 -14.46 -2.24
CA LEU A 121 7.03 -15.44 -2.71
C LEU A 121 6.06 -14.82 -3.73
N ILE A 122 5.53 -13.62 -3.46
CA ILE A 122 4.64 -12.90 -4.38
C ILE A 122 5.37 -12.58 -5.68
N CYS A 123 6.61 -12.11 -5.63
CA CYS A 123 7.43 -11.88 -6.83
C CYS A 123 7.60 -13.18 -7.65
N LEU A 124 7.92 -14.29 -6.99
CA LEU A 124 8.06 -15.59 -7.65
C LEU A 124 6.75 -16.05 -8.31
N LEU A 125 5.63 -15.95 -7.59
CA LEU A 125 4.31 -16.29 -8.14
C LEU A 125 3.91 -15.40 -9.33
N GLY A 126 4.29 -14.12 -9.27
CA GLY A 126 4.13 -13.18 -10.38
C GLY A 126 4.92 -13.61 -11.62
N LEU A 127 6.19 -13.99 -11.46
CA LEU A 127 7.04 -14.49 -12.53
C LEU A 127 6.54 -15.81 -13.13
N LEU A 128 5.96 -16.69 -12.30
CA LEU A 128 5.37 -17.95 -12.74
C LEU A 128 4.00 -17.80 -13.43
N GLY A 129 3.43 -16.59 -13.50
CA GLY A 129 2.14 -16.35 -14.14
C GLY A 129 0.94 -16.87 -13.34
N ALA A 130 1.09 -17.09 -12.03
CA ALA A 130 0.02 -17.60 -11.16
C ALA A 130 -1.23 -16.68 -11.10
N GLY A 131 -1.11 -15.44 -11.59
CA GLY A 131 -2.21 -14.48 -11.67
C GLY A 131 -3.43 -15.00 -12.44
N TRP A 132 -3.27 -15.89 -13.43
CA TRP A 132 -4.42 -16.48 -14.14
C TRP A 132 -5.26 -17.40 -13.23
N TRP A 133 -4.61 -18.19 -12.39
CA TRP A 133 -5.28 -19.01 -11.39
C TRP A 133 -5.92 -18.16 -10.29
N LEU A 134 -5.22 -17.13 -9.83
CA LEU A 134 -5.70 -16.25 -8.77
C LEU A 134 -7.00 -15.55 -9.17
N ARG A 135 -7.13 -15.13 -10.44
CA ARG A 135 -8.36 -14.50 -10.98
C ARG A 135 -9.61 -15.39 -10.86
N ARG A 136 -9.47 -16.72 -10.78
CA ARG A 136 -10.61 -17.63 -10.58
C ARG A 136 -11.13 -17.63 -9.14
N LEU A 137 -10.28 -17.32 -8.16
CA LEU A 137 -10.66 -17.26 -6.74
C LEU A 137 -11.33 -15.93 -6.39
N PHE A 138 -10.85 -14.83 -6.97
CA PHE A 138 -11.35 -13.47 -6.70
C PHE A 138 -12.48 -13.09 -7.65
N THR A 139 -13.59 -13.83 -7.60
CA THR A 139 -14.80 -13.49 -8.35
C THR A 139 -15.40 -12.14 -7.88
N PRO A 140 -16.21 -11.45 -8.71
CA PRO A 140 -16.80 -10.17 -8.33
C PRO A 140 -17.61 -10.21 -7.01
N VAL A 141 -18.25 -11.34 -6.72
CA VAL A 141 -19.00 -11.54 -5.47
C VAL A 141 -18.05 -11.61 -4.27
N VAL A 142 -17.00 -12.43 -4.35
CA VAL A 142 -16.00 -12.58 -3.28
C VAL A 142 -15.31 -11.25 -3.00
N THR A 143 -14.88 -10.55 -4.04
CA THR A 143 -14.20 -9.26 -3.92
C THR A 143 -15.11 -8.19 -3.29
N SER A 144 -16.39 -8.14 -3.70
CA SER A 144 -17.37 -7.22 -3.09
C SER A 144 -17.61 -7.51 -1.60
N THR A 145 -17.80 -8.79 -1.25
CA THR A 145 -17.97 -9.20 0.15
C THR A 145 -16.72 -8.88 0.98
N PHE A 146 -15.53 -9.14 0.43
CA PHE A 146 -14.27 -8.82 1.10
C PHE A 146 -14.14 -7.32 1.40
N TYR A 147 -14.38 -6.45 0.41
CA TYR A 147 -14.31 -5.00 0.63
C TYR A 147 -15.38 -4.49 1.59
N PHE A 148 -16.58 -5.08 1.59
CA PHE A 148 -17.63 -4.74 2.56
C PHE A 148 -17.21 -5.09 4.00
N LEU A 149 -16.71 -6.30 4.24
CA LEU A 149 -16.24 -6.72 5.55
C LEU A 149 -15.03 -5.91 6.02
N LEU A 150 -14.11 -5.60 5.10
CA LEU A 150 -12.96 -4.76 5.38
C LEU A 150 -13.38 -3.35 5.82
N ALA A 151 -14.35 -2.74 5.13
CA ALA A 151 -14.88 -1.43 5.51
C ALA A 151 -15.54 -1.48 6.90
N ALA A 152 -16.32 -2.53 7.19
CA ALA A 152 -16.94 -2.72 8.49
C ALA A 152 -15.89 -2.87 9.61
N GLN A 153 -14.81 -3.60 9.37
CA GLN A 153 -13.72 -3.81 10.34
C GLN A 153 -12.98 -2.50 10.67
N LEU A 154 -12.81 -1.60 9.71
CA LEU A 154 -12.11 -0.33 9.92
C LEU A 154 -13.02 0.78 10.49
N SER A 155 -14.33 0.57 10.53
CA SER A 155 -15.31 1.56 11.01
C SER A 155 -15.69 1.40 12.49
N GLY A 156 -15.27 0.31 13.12
CA GLY A 156 -15.48 0.01 14.55
C GLY A 156 -14.19 0.17 15.33
#